data_AF-A0A939ZI05-F1
#
_entry.id   AF-A0A939ZI05-F1
#
_cell.length_a   1.000
_cell.length_b   1.000
_cell.length_c   1.000
_cell.angle_alpha   90.00
_cell.angle_beta   90.00
_cell.angle_gamma   90.00
#
_symmetry.space_group_name_H-M   'P 1'
#
loop_
_entity.id
_entity.type
_entity.pdbx_description
1 polymer ?
#
loop_
_entity_poly.entity_id
_entity_poly.type
_entity_poly.pdbx_seq_one_letter_code
_entity_poly.pdbx_strand_id
1 'polypeptide(L)'
;MKKRNVIDNLMHFLVHNGFVFTVEVMCLVHVALLIMMLALDLTPLVYFNILSVIIYIFSFLLCKFGHIMPVYISIIMEVTAYTIYSTYYIGLKCGTYCFLFSIVPIIIYFGCFLFKGLKRIYIALLLALNFGIFVTLYILYGDIAPIYELEPGARLMIVVFSSFVMVFSTIFYNVIYIYSSEVERTGLESQNKQLSEDAMEDALTGLLNRRGFIPIVDSLMKPEGGSHFCIAFCDIDNFKRINDTFGHDAGDEVLRHISGLIRKEMHGCNICRWGGEEMIILMKDYDMAVAKGKMEYLRKSIESTPTVFFNQRIPATITIGVEEKSDKYSKGDDIIKVADERMYYGKQHGKNIVVFEDATD
;
A
#
# COMPACT_ATOMS: atom_id res chain seq x y z
N MET A 1 -6.36 9.04 23.27
CA MET A 1 -5.59 7.78 23.21
C MET A 1 -6.39 6.55 23.65
N LYS A 2 -6.95 6.46 24.87
CA LYS A 2 -7.67 5.24 25.34
C LYS A 2 -8.86 4.76 24.46
N LYS A 3 -9.69 5.67 23.91
CA LYS A 3 -10.83 5.29 23.04
C LYS A 3 -10.41 4.78 21.64
N ARG A 4 -9.28 5.26 21.11
CA ARG A 4 -8.75 4.83 19.80
C ARG A 4 -8.34 3.35 19.87
N ASN A 5 -7.66 2.97 20.95
CA ASN A 5 -7.29 1.57 21.22
C ASN A 5 -8.50 0.63 21.38
N VAL A 6 -9.65 1.10 21.88
CA VAL A 6 -10.85 0.23 22.04
C VAL A 6 -11.51 -0.04 20.69
N ILE A 7 -11.67 1.00 19.86
CA ILE A 7 -12.28 0.86 18.52
C ILE A 7 -11.38 0.01 17.63
N ASP A 8 -10.06 0.26 17.64
CA ASP A 8 -9.09 -0.52 16.85
C ASP A 8 -9.07 -1.99 17.29
N ASN A 9 -9.10 -2.28 18.59
CA ASN A 9 -9.17 -3.65 19.09
C ASN A 9 -10.47 -4.37 18.69
N LEU A 10 -11.61 -3.67 18.72
CA LEU A 10 -12.88 -4.22 18.29
C LEU A 10 -12.88 -4.53 16.79
N MET A 11 -12.39 -3.60 15.98
CA MET A 11 -12.31 -3.78 14.53
C MET A 11 -11.37 -4.94 14.16
N HIS A 12 -10.20 -5.02 14.81
CA HIS A 12 -9.28 -6.13 14.61
C HIS A 12 -9.90 -7.48 15.01
N PHE A 13 -10.63 -7.53 16.12
CA PHE A 13 -11.38 -8.73 16.53
C PHE A 13 -12.43 -9.13 15.50
N LEU A 14 -13.21 -8.18 14.98
CA LEU A 14 -14.26 -8.42 13.99
C LEU A 14 -13.70 -8.89 12.65
N VAL A 15 -12.57 -8.35 12.19
CA VAL A 15 -11.91 -8.83 10.95
C VAL A 15 -11.42 -10.26 11.14
N HIS A 16 -10.80 -10.58 12.28
CA HIS A 16 -10.22 -11.90 12.51
C HIS A 16 -11.27 -12.99 12.77
N ASN A 17 -12.40 -12.63 13.41
CA ASN A 17 -13.48 -13.56 13.74
C ASN A 17 -14.73 -13.35 12.85
N GLY A 18 -14.57 -12.71 11.69
CA GLY A 18 -15.68 -12.25 10.86
C GLY A 18 -16.72 -13.33 10.55
N PHE A 19 -16.28 -14.53 10.14
CA PHE A 19 -17.20 -15.64 9.85
C PHE A 19 -18.01 -16.09 11.07
N VAL A 20 -17.38 -16.22 12.23
CA VAL A 20 -18.06 -16.64 13.46
C VAL A 20 -19.10 -15.60 13.87
N PHE A 21 -18.70 -14.33 13.84
CA PHE A 21 -19.60 -13.22 14.11
C PHE A 21 -20.78 -13.18 13.13
N THR A 22 -20.54 -13.38 11.84
CA THR A 22 -21.62 -13.47 10.83
C THR A 22 -22.61 -14.57 11.17
N VAL A 23 -22.13 -15.77 11.54
CA VAL A 23 -23.01 -16.89 11.89
C VAL A 23 -23.83 -16.60 13.15
N GLU A 24 -23.25 -15.95 14.16
CA GLU A 24 -23.97 -15.53 15.36
C GLU A 24 -25.09 -14.53 15.03
N VAL A 25 -24.79 -13.51 14.21
CA VAL A 25 -25.78 -12.52 13.76
C VAL A 25 -26.89 -13.19 12.94
N MET A 26 -26.56 -14.10 12.02
CA MET A 26 -27.57 -14.83 11.23
C MET A 26 -28.46 -15.69 12.12
N CYS A 27 -27.88 -16.40 13.09
CA CYS A 27 -28.65 -17.16 14.06
C CYS A 27 -29.65 -16.26 14.83
N LEU A 28 -29.21 -15.08 15.29
CA LEU A 28 -30.06 -14.12 15.98
C LEU A 28 -31.20 -13.59 15.08
N VAL A 29 -30.90 -13.30 13.82
CA VAL A 29 -31.92 -12.87 12.83
C VAL A 29 -32.99 -13.95 12.66
N HIS A 30 -32.60 -15.23 12.54
CA HIS A 30 -33.55 -16.33 12.40
C HIS A 30 -34.33 -16.62 13.69
N VAL A 31 -33.75 -16.43 14.87
CA VAL A 31 -34.50 -16.50 16.14
C VAL A 31 -35.55 -15.38 16.21
N ALA A 32 -35.22 -14.16 15.79
CA ALA A 32 -36.18 -13.06 15.73
C ALA A 32 -37.30 -13.33 14.70
N LEU A 33 -36.94 -13.84 13.52
CA LEU A 33 -37.91 -14.28 12.51
C LEU A 33 -38.81 -15.39 13.06
N LEU A 34 -38.26 -16.39 13.74
CA LEU A 34 -39.02 -17.49 14.34
C LEU A 34 -40.09 -16.98 15.32
N ILE A 35 -39.71 -16.08 16.22
CA ILE A 35 -40.64 -15.45 17.18
C ILE A 35 -41.75 -14.69 16.43
N MET A 36 -41.38 -13.92 15.41
CA MET A 36 -42.33 -13.16 14.60
C MET A 36 -43.30 -14.08 13.82
N MET A 37 -42.80 -15.17 13.23
CA MET A 37 -43.64 -16.12 12.49
C MET A 37 -44.59 -16.89 13.42
N LEU A 38 -44.15 -17.22 14.64
CA LEU A 38 -44.99 -17.81 15.67
C LEU A 38 -46.13 -16.86 16.09
N ALA A 39 -45.82 -15.57 16.26
CA ALA A 39 -46.82 -14.56 16.64
C ALA A 39 -47.87 -14.29 15.54
N LEU A 40 -47.56 -14.64 14.29
CA LEU A 40 -48.42 -14.47 13.11
C LEU A 40 -49.08 -15.78 12.65
N ASP A 41 -48.93 -16.87 13.41
CA ASP A 41 -49.44 -18.22 13.09
C ASP A 41 -48.98 -18.77 11.71
N LEU A 42 -47.80 -18.34 11.25
CA LEU A 42 -47.22 -18.72 9.94
C LEU A 42 -46.45 -20.06 10.03
N THR A 43 -47.19 -21.13 10.27
CA THR A 43 -46.64 -22.47 10.57
C THR A 43 -45.57 -22.98 9.58
N PRO A 44 -45.71 -22.87 8.25
CA PRO A 44 -44.66 -23.30 7.32
C PRO A 44 -43.34 -22.55 7.51
N LEU A 45 -43.40 -21.24 7.78
CA LEU A 45 -42.21 -20.40 7.97
C LEU A 45 -41.56 -20.61 9.34
N VAL A 46 -42.33 -21.04 10.35
CA VAL A 46 -41.80 -21.48 11.65
C VAL A 46 -40.88 -22.69 11.46
N TYR A 47 -41.34 -23.73 10.76
CA TYR A 47 -40.53 -24.92 10.52
C TYR A 47 -39.25 -24.61 9.74
N PHE A 48 -39.35 -23.74 8.73
CA PHE A 48 -38.16 -23.32 7.99
C PHE A 48 -37.17 -22.59 8.90
N ASN A 49 -37.60 -21.65 9.73
CA ASN A 49 -36.69 -20.93 10.63
C ASN A 49 -36.05 -21.84 11.69
N ILE A 50 -36.76 -22.87 12.17
CA ILE A 50 -36.14 -23.89 13.05
C ILE A 50 -34.99 -24.60 12.33
N LEU A 51 -35.20 -24.98 11.06
CA LEU A 51 -34.15 -25.57 10.23
C LEU A 51 -32.98 -24.61 10.05
N SER A 52 -33.24 -23.32 9.77
CA SER A 52 -32.21 -22.28 9.64
C SER A 52 -31.36 -22.17 10.92
N VAL A 53 -31.98 -22.11 12.10
CA VAL A 53 -31.27 -22.05 13.38
C VAL A 53 -30.35 -23.26 13.57
N ILE A 54 -30.82 -24.46 13.22
CA ILE A 54 -29.99 -25.68 13.28
C ILE A 54 -28.80 -25.58 12.31
N ILE A 55 -29.01 -25.10 11.08
CA ILE A 55 -27.95 -24.88 10.09
C ILE A 55 -26.90 -23.90 10.62
N TYR A 56 -27.31 -22.82 11.27
CA TYR A 56 -26.39 -21.82 11.82
C TYR A 56 -25.64 -22.31 13.06
N ILE A 57 -26.27 -23.07 13.94
CA ILE A 57 -25.59 -23.73 15.07
C ILE A 57 -24.52 -24.70 14.54
N PHE A 58 -24.85 -25.49 13.51
CA PHE A 58 -23.87 -26.38 12.88
C PHE A 58 -22.76 -25.61 12.17
N SER A 59 -23.09 -24.51 11.49
CA SER A 59 -22.12 -23.64 10.82
C SER A 59 -21.15 -23.00 11.82
N PHE A 60 -21.61 -22.66 13.02
CA PHE A 60 -20.76 -22.16 14.10
C PHE A 60 -19.70 -23.19 14.53
N LEU A 61 -20.10 -24.47 14.63
CA LEU A 61 -19.16 -25.56 14.90
C LEU A 61 -18.15 -25.72 13.76
N LEU A 62 -18.61 -25.69 12.50
CA LEU A 62 -17.72 -25.77 11.34
C LEU A 62 -16.68 -24.64 11.33
N CYS A 63 -17.07 -23.41 11.66
CA CYS A 63 -16.14 -22.29 11.80
C CYS A 63 -15.07 -22.58 12.87
N LYS A 64 -15.46 -23.14 14.03
CA LYS A 64 -14.49 -23.51 15.09
C LYS A 64 -13.51 -24.59 14.66
N PHE A 65 -13.92 -25.49 13.75
CA PHE A 65 -13.03 -26.48 13.14
C PHE A 65 -12.27 -25.97 11.91
N GLY A 66 -12.40 -24.69 11.55
CA GLY A 66 -11.69 -24.08 10.42
C GLY A 66 -12.31 -24.35 9.04
N HIS A 67 -13.50 -24.95 8.97
CA HIS A 67 -14.20 -25.22 7.72
C HIS A 67 -15.01 -24.01 7.25
N ILE A 68 -14.34 -23.04 6.62
CA ILE A 68 -14.95 -21.76 6.23
C ILE A 68 -15.79 -21.86 4.95
N MET A 69 -15.32 -22.59 3.93
CA MET A 69 -15.99 -22.65 2.63
C MET A 69 -17.42 -23.24 2.70
N PRO A 70 -17.67 -24.36 3.43
CA PRO A 70 -19.02 -24.89 3.57
C PRO A 70 -19.97 -23.90 4.27
N VAL A 71 -19.47 -23.12 5.23
CA VAL A 71 -20.26 -22.10 5.95
C VAL A 71 -20.62 -20.93 5.03
N TYR A 72 -19.68 -20.49 4.21
CA TYR A 72 -19.94 -19.45 3.22
C TYR A 72 -21.06 -19.86 2.24
N ILE A 73 -21.03 -21.09 1.76
CA ILE A 73 -22.07 -21.62 0.86
C ILE A 73 -23.39 -21.81 1.61
N SER A 74 -23.38 -22.31 2.86
CA SER A 74 -24.61 -22.54 3.63
C SER A 74 -25.40 -21.26 3.87
N ILE A 75 -24.73 -20.15 4.22
CA ILE A 75 -25.37 -18.83 4.39
C ILE A 75 -26.10 -18.42 3.10
N ILE A 76 -25.43 -18.51 1.95
CA ILE A 76 -26.00 -18.07 0.66
C ILE A 76 -27.20 -18.94 0.29
N MET A 77 -27.07 -20.27 0.41
CA MET A 77 -28.14 -21.20 0.06
C MET A 77 -29.35 -21.06 0.99
N GLU A 78 -29.11 -20.97 2.30
CA GLU A 78 -30.17 -20.88 3.31
C GLU A 78 -30.98 -19.59 3.12
N VAL A 79 -30.32 -18.43 3.06
CA VAL A 79 -31.02 -17.14 2.91
C VAL A 79 -31.79 -17.08 1.59
N THR A 80 -31.19 -17.59 0.51
CA THR A 80 -31.85 -17.66 -0.79
C THR A 80 -33.10 -18.54 -0.74
N ALA A 81 -32.98 -19.74 -0.15
CA ALA A 81 -34.10 -20.67 0.00
C ALA A 81 -35.20 -20.07 0.88
N TYR A 82 -34.83 -19.41 1.99
CA TYR A 82 -35.79 -18.74 2.87
C TYR A 82 -36.53 -17.62 2.15
N THR A 83 -35.84 -16.79 1.35
CA THR A 83 -36.50 -15.72 0.58
C THR A 83 -37.50 -16.29 -0.42
N ILE A 84 -37.14 -17.33 -1.17
CA ILE A 84 -38.05 -17.95 -2.14
C ILE A 84 -39.26 -18.53 -1.40
N TYR A 85 -39.02 -19.27 -0.33
CA TYR A 85 -40.06 -19.95 0.45
C TYR A 85 -41.01 -18.94 1.12
N SER A 86 -40.48 -17.90 1.75
CA SER A 86 -41.30 -16.84 2.35
C SER A 86 -42.08 -16.03 1.31
N THR A 87 -41.48 -15.71 0.17
CA THR A 87 -42.18 -14.99 -0.91
C THR A 87 -43.38 -15.78 -1.43
N TYR A 88 -43.25 -17.11 -1.53
CA TYR A 88 -44.35 -17.99 -1.92
C TYR A 88 -45.53 -17.94 -0.93
N TYR A 89 -45.26 -17.97 0.38
CA TYR A 89 -46.33 -18.03 1.39
C TYR A 89 -46.96 -16.67 1.72
N ILE A 90 -46.16 -15.64 1.94
CA ILE A 90 -46.63 -14.32 2.41
C ILE A 90 -46.57 -13.23 1.35
N GLY A 91 -46.06 -13.55 0.15
CA GLY A 91 -46.08 -12.67 -1.00
C GLY A 91 -44.93 -11.68 -1.06
N LEU A 92 -44.68 -11.16 -2.26
CA LEU A 92 -43.57 -10.24 -2.55
C LEU A 92 -43.69 -8.90 -1.77
N LYS A 93 -44.93 -8.44 -1.54
CA LYS A 93 -45.21 -7.16 -0.85
C LYS A 93 -44.77 -7.12 0.61
N CYS A 94 -44.42 -8.27 1.20
CA CYS A 94 -43.86 -8.35 2.55
C CYS A 94 -42.36 -8.03 2.60
N GLY A 95 -41.70 -7.78 1.47
CA GLY A 95 -40.32 -7.28 1.43
C GLY A 95 -39.26 -8.30 1.85
N THR A 96 -39.56 -9.59 1.84
CA THR A 96 -38.58 -10.65 2.19
C THR A 96 -37.45 -10.77 1.16
N TYR A 97 -37.64 -10.23 -0.04
CA TYR A 97 -36.56 -10.09 -1.04
C TYR A 97 -35.41 -9.18 -0.56
N CYS A 98 -35.62 -8.32 0.44
CA CYS A 98 -34.54 -7.54 1.06
C CYS A 98 -33.44 -8.42 1.67
N PHE A 99 -33.73 -9.67 2.04
CA PHE A 99 -32.71 -10.61 2.51
C PHE A 99 -31.74 -11.06 1.40
N LEU A 100 -32.15 -11.06 0.12
CA LEU A 100 -31.21 -11.30 -0.98
C LEU A 100 -30.18 -10.17 -1.08
N PHE A 101 -30.61 -8.93 -0.86
CA PHE A 101 -29.71 -7.78 -0.83
C PHE A 101 -28.87 -7.71 0.44
N SER A 102 -29.34 -8.27 1.57
CA SER A 102 -28.55 -8.31 2.81
C SER A 102 -27.33 -9.23 2.69
N ILE A 103 -27.34 -10.24 1.83
CA ILE A 103 -26.20 -11.14 1.61
C ILE A 103 -25.22 -10.67 0.53
N VAL A 104 -25.57 -9.67 -0.29
CA VAL A 104 -24.65 -9.07 -1.29
C VAL A 104 -23.30 -8.66 -0.69
N PRO A 105 -23.24 -7.84 0.38
CA PRO A 105 -21.96 -7.44 0.95
C PRO A 105 -21.20 -8.61 1.60
N ILE A 106 -21.91 -9.65 2.05
CA ILE A 106 -21.32 -10.89 2.59
C ILE A 106 -20.64 -11.69 1.48
N ILE A 107 -21.31 -11.84 0.33
CA ILE A 107 -20.77 -12.48 -0.88
C ILE A 107 -19.50 -11.76 -1.33
N ILE A 108 -19.50 -10.43 -1.34
CA ILE A 108 -18.34 -9.64 -1.74
C ILE A 108 -17.20 -9.79 -0.73
N TYR A 109 -17.47 -9.50 0.55
CA TYR A 109 -16.44 -9.47 1.60
C TYR A 109 -15.74 -10.82 1.75
N PHE A 110 -16.50 -11.89 1.97
CA PHE A 110 -15.92 -13.22 2.14
C PHE A 110 -15.48 -13.84 0.82
N GLY A 111 -16.13 -13.50 -0.29
CA GLY A 111 -15.68 -13.90 -1.62
C GLY A 111 -14.28 -13.38 -1.94
N CYS A 112 -13.99 -12.13 -1.61
CA CYS A 112 -12.65 -11.54 -1.78
C CYS A 112 -11.58 -12.23 -0.93
N PHE A 113 -11.97 -12.73 0.25
CA PHE A 113 -11.10 -13.51 1.13
C PHE A 113 -10.85 -14.93 0.62
N LEU A 114 -11.89 -15.61 0.13
CA LEU A 114 -11.84 -17.01 -0.28
C LEU A 114 -11.29 -17.21 -1.70
N PHE A 115 -11.55 -16.28 -2.62
CA PHE A 115 -11.18 -16.40 -4.02
C PHE A 115 -10.05 -15.44 -4.41
N LYS A 116 -9.03 -16.00 -5.07
CA LYS A 116 -7.84 -15.26 -5.55
C LYS A 116 -7.73 -15.32 -7.08
N GLY A 117 -7.15 -14.28 -7.67
CA GLY A 117 -6.92 -14.17 -9.11
C GLY A 117 -8.20 -14.32 -9.93
N LEU A 118 -8.15 -15.08 -11.02
CA LEU A 118 -9.28 -15.31 -11.93
C LEU A 118 -10.51 -15.94 -11.26
N LYS A 119 -10.33 -16.68 -10.15
CA LYS A 119 -11.45 -17.28 -9.40
C LYS A 119 -12.39 -16.23 -8.78
N ARG A 120 -11.99 -14.96 -8.70
CA ARG A 120 -12.89 -13.86 -8.27
C ARG A 120 -14.10 -13.70 -9.18
N ILE A 121 -14.09 -14.25 -10.40
CA ILE A 121 -15.27 -14.30 -11.28
C ILE A 121 -16.46 -15.00 -10.62
N TYR A 122 -16.23 -15.95 -9.70
CA TYR A 122 -17.31 -16.62 -8.98
C TYR A 122 -18.14 -15.65 -8.11
N ILE A 123 -17.54 -14.57 -7.60
CA ILE A 123 -18.27 -13.54 -6.85
C ILE A 123 -19.28 -12.85 -7.78
N ALA A 124 -18.84 -12.43 -8.96
CA ALA A 124 -19.70 -11.79 -9.95
C ALA A 124 -20.82 -12.73 -10.42
N LEU A 125 -20.53 -14.01 -10.62
CA LEU A 125 -21.52 -15.02 -10.97
C LEU A 125 -22.55 -15.24 -9.85
N LEU A 126 -22.12 -15.29 -8.58
CA LEU A 126 -23.03 -15.40 -7.43
C LEU A 126 -23.92 -14.17 -7.29
N LEU A 127 -23.39 -12.97 -7.50
CA LEU A 127 -24.18 -11.74 -7.47
C LEU A 127 -25.18 -11.66 -8.63
N ALA A 128 -24.77 -12.07 -9.83
CA ALA A 128 -25.66 -12.15 -10.99
C ALA A 128 -26.78 -13.17 -10.76
N LEU A 129 -26.46 -14.33 -10.18
CA LEU A 129 -27.45 -15.35 -9.79
C LEU A 129 -28.42 -14.80 -8.74
N ASN A 130 -27.91 -14.15 -7.69
CA ASN A 130 -28.71 -13.54 -6.63
C ASN A 130 -29.70 -12.49 -7.19
N PHE A 131 -29.22 -11.61 -8.06
CA PHE A 131 -30.08 -10.63 -8.73
C PHE A 131 -31.08 -11.30 -9.69
N GLY A 132 -30.66 -12.33 -10.43
CA GLY A 132 -31.54 -13.12 -11.29
C GLY A 132 -32.70 -13.74 -10.50
N ILE A 133 -32.44 -14.28 -9.31
CA ILE A 133 -33.48 -14.82 -8.42
C ILE A 133 -34.45 -13.74 -7.99
N PHE A 134 -33.98 -12.54 -7.62
CA PHE A 134 -34.86 -11.41 -7.32
C PHE A 134 -35.78 -11.07 -8.49
N VAL A 135 -35.24 -10.96 -9.71
CA VAL A 135 -36.03 -10.68 -10.92
C VAL A 135 -37.06 -11.79 -11.17
N THR A 136 -36.67 -13.05 -11.03
CA THR A 136 -37.59 -14.19 -11.16
C THR A 136 -38.72 -14.13 -10.13
N LEU A 137 -38.42 -13.85 -8.86
CA LEU A 137 -39.44 -13.69 -7.82
C LEU A 137 -40.39 -12.53 -8.11
N TYR A 138 -39.87 -11.41 -8.62
CA TYR A 138 -40.68 -10.25 -9.00
C TYR A 138 -41.65 -10.59 -10.14
N ILE A 139 -41.17 -11.26 -11.19
CA ILE A 139 -41.99 -11.66 -12.34
C ILE A 139 -43.05 -12.69 -11.94
N LEU A 140 -42.67 -13.69 -11.15
CA LEU A 140 -43.56 -14.78 -10.79
C LEU A 140 -44.60 -14.38 -9.73
N TYR A 141 -44.22 -13.56 -8.75
CA TYR A 141 -45.06 -13.27 -7.57
C TYR A 141 -45.48 -11.80 -7.43
N GLY A 142 -45.20 -10.94 -8.42
CA GLY A 142 -45.58 -9.52 -8.38
C GLY A 142 -47.08 -9.29 -8.30
N ASP A 143 -47.85 -10.07 -9.07
CA ASP A 143 -49.31 -9.95 -9.19
C ASP A 143 -50.07 -11.13 -8.57
N ILE A 144 -49.37 -12.13 -8.03
CA ILE A 144 -49.99 -13.29 -7.39
C ILE A 144 -50.36 -12.98 -5.93
N ALA A 145 -51.59 -13.33 -5.55
CA ALA A 145 -52.04 -13.24 -4.16
C ALA A 145 -51.31 -14.27 -3.27
N PRO A 146 -50.85 -13.88 -2.06
CA PRO A 146 -50.18 -14.80 -1.15
C PRO A 146 -51.12 -15.86 -0.59
N ILE A 147 -50.55 -16.98 -0.13
CA ILE A 147 -51.30 -18.05 0.57
C ILE A 147 -51.81 -17.54 1.91
N TYR A 148 -50.96 -16.81 2.63
CA TYR A 148 -51.29 -16.15 3.89
C TYR A 148 -51.35 -14.65 3.66
N GLU A 149 -52.56 -14.12 3.56
CA GLU A 149 -52.78 -12.67 3.47
C GLU A 149 -52.63 -12.04 4.85
N LEU A 150 -51.59 -11.21 5.00
CA LEU A 150 -51.27 -10.56 6.27
C LEU A 150 -51.97 -9.21 6.40
N GLU A 151 -52.40 -8.89 7.62
CA GLU A 151 -52.88 -7.56 7.95
C GLU A 151 -51.81 -6.48 7.65
N PRO A 152 -52.21 -5.25 7.28
CA PRO A 152 -51.27 -4.20 6.91
C PRO A 152 -50.17 -3.92 7.96
N GLY A 153 -50.51 -4.02 9.25
CA GLY A 153 -49.56 -3.84 10.35
C GLY A 153 -48.49 -4.94 10.40
N ALA A 154 -48.90 -6.21 10.28
CA ALA A 154 -47.98 -7.35 10.23
C ALA A 154 -47.06 -7.29 9.01
N ARG A 155 -47.62 -6.96 7.83
CA ARG A 155 -46.83 -6.74 6.61
C ARG A 155 -45.78 -5.65 6.79
N LEU A 156 -46.17 -4.51 7.37
CA LEU A 156 -45.25 -3.40 7.62
C LEU A 156 -44.12 -3.81 8.58
N MET A 157 -44.43 -4.58 9.62
CA MET A 157 -43.44 -5.10 10.57
C MET A 157 -42.36 -5.94 9.86
N ILE A 158 -42.76 -6.86 8.98
CA ILE A 158 -41.83 -7.71 8.23
C ILE A 158 -40.96 -6.86 7.29
N VAL A 159 -41.55 -5.91 6.56
CA VAL A 159 -40.82 -5.00 5.65
C VAL A 159 -39.78 -4.18 6.41
N VAL A 160 -40.14 -3.61 7.56
CA VAL A 160 -39.24 -2.82 8.40
C VAL A 160 -38.09 -3.70 8.91
N PHE A 161 -38.40 -4.91 9.37
CA PHE A 161 -37.39 -5.85 9.84
C PHE A 161 -36.42 -6.26 8.73
N SER A 162 -36.93 -6.67 7.56
CA SER A 162 -36.09 -7.11 6.44
C SER A 162 -35.23 -5.97 5.88
N SER A 163 -35.79 -4.75 5.82
CA SER A 163 -35.07 -3.54 5.42
C SER A 163 -33.96 -3.19 6.43
N PHE A 164 -34.23 -3.33 7.73
CA PHE A 164 -33.22 -3.12 8.77
C PHE A 164 -32.06 -4.11 8.61
N VAL A 165 -32.33 -5.40 8.43
CA VAL A 165 -31.29 -6.42 8.22
C VAL A 165 -30.44 -6.11 6.98
N MET A 166 -31.08 -5.70 5.87
CA MET A 166 -30.38 -5.29 4.65
C MET A 166 -29.46 -4.08 4.87
N VAL A 167 -29.96 -3.01 5.48
CA VAL A 167 -29.19 -1.78 5.73
C VAL A 167 -28.06 -2.06 6.74
N PHE A 168 -28.36 -2.76 7.82
CA PHE A 168 -27.38 -3.15 8.83
C PHE A 168 -26.23 -3.95 8.20
N SER A 169 -26.55 -5.00 7.44
CA SER A 169 -25.55 -5.82 6.75
C SER A 169 -24.69 -4.98 5.81
N THR A 170 -25.33 -4.14 4.99
CA THR A 170 -24.63 -3.28 4.02
C THR A 170 -23.65 -2.33 4.72
N ILE A 171 -24.07 -1.65 5.77
CA ILE A 171 -23.19 -0.72 6.51
C ILE A 171 -22.06 -1.50 7.18
N PHE A 172 -22.40 -2.58 7.89
CA PHE A 172 -21.46 -3.34 8.70
C PHE A 172 -20.29 -3.91 7.88
N TYR A 173 -20.58 -4.61 6.78
CA TYR A 173 -19.54 -5.23 5.96
C TYR A 173 -18.76 -4.22 5.12
N ASN A 174 -19.37 -3.10 4.70
CA ASN A 174 -18.61 -2.04 4.04
C ASN A 174 -17.59 -1.39 4.99
N VAL A 175 -17.98 -1.13 6.25
CA VAL A 175 -17.06 -0.59 7.27
C VAL A 175 -15.92 -1.59 7.54
N ILE A 176 -16.23 -2.88 7.68
CA ILE A 176 -15.22 -3.92 7.86
C ILE A 176 -14.28 -4.01 6.64
N TYR A 177 -14.83 -3.98 5.43
CA TYR A 177 -14.03 -4.03 4.20
C TYR A 177 -13.06 -2.85 4.11
N ILE A 178 -13.56 -1.63 4.32
CA ILE A 178 -12.73 -0.41 4.30
C ILE A 178 -11.61 -0.50 5.33
N TYR A 179 -11.93 -0.86 6.57
CA TYR A 179 -10.93 -1.01 7.63
C TYR A 179 -9.89 -2.08 7.28
N SER A 180 -10.32 -3.24 6.80
CA SER A 180 -9.40 -4.31 6.40
C SER A 180 -8.45 -3.89 5.28
N SER A 181 -8.95 -3.14 4.29
CA SER A 181 -8.15 -2.61 3.19
C SER A 181 -7.15 -1.55 3.65
N GLU A 182 -7.52 -0.71 4.63
CA GLU A 182 -6.63 0.32 5.17
C GLU A 182 -5.47 -0.29 5.98
N VAL A 183 -5.76 -1.32 6.78
CA VAL A 183 -4.73 -2.06 7.54
C VAL A 183 -3.74 -2.75 6.60
N GLU A 184 -4.21 -3.40 5.53
CA GLU A 184 -3.33 -4.03 4.56
C GLU A 184 -2.45 -3.00 3.83
N ARG A 185 -3.04 -1.87 3.42
CA ARG A 185 -2.32 -0.78 2.74
C ARG A 185 -1.22 -0.19 3.62
N THR A 186 -1.54 0.15 4.86
CA THR A 186 -0.56 0.72 5.80
C THR A 186 0.57 -0.26 6.13
N GLY A 187 0.26 -1.57 6.23
CA GLY A 187 1.26 -2.61 6.35
C GLY A 187 2.23 -2.65 5.17
N LEU A 188 1.71 -2.60 3.93
CA LEU A 188 2.52 -2.56 2.72
C LEU A 188 3.37 -1.29 2.61
N GLU A 189 2.81 -0.12 2.95
CA GLU A 189 3.54 1.15 2.98
C GLU A 189 4.72 1.10 3.97
N SER A 190 4.51 0.53 5.15
CA SER A 190 5.58 0.34 6.14
C SER A 190 6.66 -0.63 5.65
N GLN A 191 6.28 -1.74 5.01
CA GLN A 191 7.24 -2.70 4.45
C GLN A 191 8.07 -2.07 3.32
N ASN A 192 7.42 -1.35 2.41
CA ASN A 192 8.12 -0.62 1.34
C ASN A 192 9.07 0.44 1.91
N LYS A 193 8.66 1.14 2.97
CA LYS A 193 9.54 2.09 3.65
C LYS A 193 10.77 1.41 4.25
N GLN A 194 10.60 0.27 4.92
CA GLN A 194 11.71 -0.50 5.46
C GLN A 194 12.65 -1.00 4.37
N LEU A 195 12.11 -1.54 3.26
CA LEU A 195 12.91 -1.96 2.11
C LEU A 195 13.69 -0.80 1.49
N SER A 196 13.07 0.37 1.40
CA SER A 196 13.72 1.61 0.93
C SER A 196 14.83 2.06 1.90
N GLU A 197 14.57 2.01 3.20
CA GLU A 197 15.56 2.34 4.22
C GLU A 197 16.77 1.39 4.15
N ASP A 198 16.55 0.09 3.91
CA ASP A 198 17.59 -0.94 3.82
C ASP A 198 18.35 -0.99 2.49
N ALA A 199 17.89 -0.27 1.46
CA ALA A 199 18.62 -0.17 0.21
C ALA A 199 19.95 0.57 0.43
N MET A 200 21.03 0.06 -0.15
CA MET A 200 22.37 0.70 -0.13
C MET A 200 22.63 1.60 -1.34
N GLU A 201 21.72 1.60 -2.31
CA GLU A 201 21.83 2.35 -3.57
C GLU A 201 20.73 3.39 -3.69
N ASP A 202 21.00 4.46 -4.44
CA ASP A 202 20.03 5.48 -4.83
C ASP A 202 19.22 5.00 -6.03
N ALA A 203 17.89 4.99 -5.91
CA ALA A 203 17.00 4.43 -6.93
C ALA A 203 17.02 5.17 -8.27
N LEU A 204 17.39 6.45 -8.30
CA LEU A 204 17.42 7.25 -9.52
C LEU A 204 18.68 7.02 -10.34
N THR A 205 19.84 6.98 -9.66
CA THR A 205 21.16 6.99 -10.29
C THR A 205 21.87 5.64 -10.25
N GLY A 206 21.43 4.71 -9.39
CA GLY A 206 22.07 3.43 -9.12
C GLY A 206 23.44 3.56 -8.44
N LEU A 207 23.83 4.77 -8.00
CA LEU A 207 25.01 4.99 -7.18
C LEU A 207 24.75 4.50 -5.75
N LEU A 208 25.78 4.37 -4.92
CA LEU A 208 25.56 4.16 -3.50
C LEU A 208 24.78 5.34 -2.92
N ASN A 209 23.95 5.10 -1.92
CA ASN A 209 23.44 6.17 -1.08
C ASN A 209 24.35 6.34 0.15
N ARG A 210 24.08 7.35 0.98
CA ARG A 210 24.86 7.63 2.20
C ARG A 210 25.02 6.39 3.11
N ARG A 211 23.98 5.55 3.23
CA ARG A 211 23.99 4.32 4.04
C ARG A 211 24.92 3.25 3.46
N GLY A 212 24.97 3.09 2.14
CA GLY A 212 25.90 2.18 1.46
C GLY A 212 27.35 2.67 1.46
N PHE A 213 27.56 3.99 1.46
CA PHE A 213 28.88 4.60 1.31
C PHE A 213 29.67 4.72 2.62
N ILE A 214 29.06 5.14 3.72
CA ILE A 214 29.75 5.37 5.01
C ILE A 214 30.56 4.14 5.48
N PRO A 215 30.02 2.90 5.47
CA PRO A 215 30.77 1.74 5.93
C PRO A 215 32.07 1.50 5.14
N ILE A 216 32.10 1.88 3.86
CA ILE A 216 33.29 1.77 3.01
C ILE A 216 34.35 2.76 3.48
N VAL A 217 33.97 4.02 3.70
CA VAL A 217 34.88 5.06 4.22
C VAL A 217 35.42 4.66 5.59
N ASP A 218 34.55 4.25 6.51
CA ASP A 218 34.93 3.85 7.86
C ASP A 218 35.86 2.64 7.88
N SER A 219 35.73 1.72 6.91
CA SER A 219 36.65 0.59 6.77
C SER A 219 38.08 1.03 6.41
N LEU A 220 38.22 2.09 5.61
CA LEU A 220 39.51 2.64 5.18
C LEU A 220 40.15 3.54 6.25
N MET A 221 39.36 4.10 7.16
CA MET A 221 39.86 4.87 8.31
C MET A 221 40.52 4.00 9.38
N LYS A 222 40.33 2.67 9.36
CA LYS A 222 40.96 1.75 10.32
C LYS A 222 42.47 1.64 10.08
N PRO A 223 43.30 1.43 11.13
CA PRO A 223 44.76 1.30 11.00
C PRO A 223 45.21 0.20 10.03
N GLU A 224 44.44 -0.90 9.97
CA GLU A 224 44.65 -2.05 9.09
C GLU A 224 44.33 -1.75 7.62
N GLY A 225 43.56 -0.68 7.35
CA GLY A 225 43.14 -0.28 6.01
C GLY A 225 44.30 0.19 5.14
N GLY A 226 45.36 0.73 5.75
CA GLY A 226 46.67 0.98 5.13
C GLY A 226 46.67 1.79 3.82
N SER A 227 45.57 2.44 3.44
CA SER A 227 45.41 3.01 2.10
C SER A 227 45.33 4.52 2.15
N HIS A 228 46.17 5.16 1.35
CA HIS A 228 46.02 6.55 0.96
C HIS A 228 44.74 6.67 0.15
N PHE A 229 43.88 7.64 0.46
CA PHE A 229 42.68 7.87 -0.34
C PHE A 229 42.31 9.35 -0.31
N CYS A 230 41.60 9.75 -1.36
CA CYS A 230 41.03 11.09 -1.49
C CYS A 230 39.50 11.00 -1.52
N ILE A 231 38.85 11.98 -0.92
CA ILE A 231 37.40 12.21 -1.02
C ILE A 231 37.19 13.43 -1.91
N ALA A 232 36.36 13.30 -2.94
CA ALA A 232 35.83 14.44 -3.68
C ALA A 232 34.34 14.60 -3.39
N PHE A 233 33.95 15.78 -2.95
CA PHE A 233 32.57 16.20 -2.75
C PHE A 233 32.16 17.09 -3.91
N CYS A 234 31.11 16.72 -4.61
CA CYS A 234 30.68 17.31 -5.86
C CYS A 234 29.24 17.81 -5.74
N ASP A 235 28.92 18.97 -6.30
CA ASP A 235 27.55 19.49 -6.36
C ASP A 235 27.28 20.13 -7.73
N ILE A 236 26.14 19.80 -8.35
CA ILE A 236 25.74 20.33 -9.66
C ILE A 236 25.33 21.81 -9.55
N ASP A 237 26.00 22.66 -10.33
CA ASP A 237 25.77 24.09 -10.27
C ASP A 237 24.39 24.51 -10.78
N ASN A 238 23.67 25.27 -9.95
CA ASN A 238 22.37 25.84 -10.30
C ASN A 238 21.31 24.77 -10.64
N PHE A 239 21.38 23.58 -10.02
CA PHE A 239 20.46 22.48 -10.29
C PHE A 239 18.98 22.86 -10.07
N LYS A 240 18.69 23.64 -9.02
CA LYS A 240 17.35 24.23 -8.83
C LYS A 240 16.86 25.02 -10.04
N ARG A 241 17.72 25.83 -10.67
CA ARG A 241 17.36 26.59 -11.88
C ARG A 241 17.05 25.68 -13.07
N ILE A 242 17.75 24.55 -13.18
CA ILE A 242 17.45 23.52 -14.18
C ILE A 242 16.04 22.96 -13.95
N ASN A 243 15.71 22.57 -12.72
CA ASN A 243 14.36 22.10 -12.36
C ASN A 243 13.29 23.14 -12.64
N ASP A 244 13.53 24.39 -12.23
CA ASP A 244 12.56 25.48 -12.41
C ASP A 244 12.33 25.83 -13.90
N THR A 245 13.33 25.60 -14.76
CA THR A 245 13.26 25.94 -16.20
C THR A 245 12.72 24.79 -17.06
N PHE A 246 13.15 23.56 -16.78
CA PHE A 246 12.90 22.39 -17.64
C PHE A 246 11.98 21.34 -17.00
N GLY A 247 11.60 21.53 -15.73
CA GLY A 247 10.81 20.59 -14.95
C GLY A 247 11.66 19.53 -14.25
N HIS A 248 11.07 18.86 -13.25
CA HIS A 248 11.74 17.85 -12.44
C HIS A 248 12.21 16.64 -13.26
N ASP A 249 11.44 16.20 -14.26
CA ASP A 249 11.83 15.07 -15.11
C ASP A 249 13.14 15.35 -15.87
N ALA A 250 13.35 16.60 -16.30
CA ALA A 250 14.59 17.02 -16.95
C ALA A 250 15.77 17.06 -15.96
N GLY A 251 15.52 17.50 -14.72
CA GLY A 251 16.51 17.46 -13.65
C GLY A 251 16.94 16.04 -13.31
N ASP A 252 15.99 15.11 -13.25
CA ASP A 252 16.27 13.69 -13.04
C ASP A 252 17.16 13.11 -14.15
N GLU A 253 16.92 13.48 -15.42
CA GLU A 253 17.80 13.10 -16.53
C GLU A 253 19.19 13.74 -16.43
N VAL A 254 19.30 14.98 -15.95
CA VAL A 254 20.61 15.60 -15.67
C VAL A 254 21.36 14.82 -14.59
N LEU A 255 20.67 14.40 -13.52
CA LEU A 255 21.26 13.58 -12.47
C LEU A 255 21.72 12.21 -12.99
N ARG A 256 20.90 11.51 -13.79
CA ARG A 256 21.26 10.23 -14.41
C ARG A 256 22.48 10.38 -15.32
N HIS A 257 22.48 11.39 -16.19
CA HIS A 257 23.57 11.64 -17.13
C HIS A 257 24.89 11.95 -16.42
N ILE A 258 24.89 12.88 -15.47
CA ILE A 258 26.10 13.24 -14.71
C ILE A 258 26.59 12.05 -13.88
N SER A 259 25.69 11.32 -13.22
CA SER A 259 26.06 10.10 -12.47
C SER A 259 26.69 9.05 -13.38
N GLY A 260 26.17 8.89 -14.61
CA GLY A 260 26.74 8.02 -15.63
C GLY A 260 28.14 8.46 -16.07
N LEU A 261 28.35 9.76 -16.27
CA LEU A 261 29.67 10.32 -16.57
C LEU A 261 30.66 10.09 -15.42
N ILE A 262 30.27 10.35 -14.17
CA ILE A 262 31.12 10.08 -13.01
C ILE A 262 31.50 8.60 -12.95
N ARG A 263 30.52 7.70 -13.10
CA ARG A 263 30.78 6.25 -13.09
C ARG A 263 31.74 5.81 -14.21
N LYS A 264 31.61 6.40 -15.40
CA LYS A 264 32.46 6.11 -16.55
C LYS A 264 33.90 6.59 -16.33
N GLU A 265 34.08 7.85 -15.92
CA GLU A 265 35.40 8.46 -15.81
C GLU A 265 36.15 8.07 -14.52
N MET A 266 35.41 7.70 -13.46
CA MET A 266 35.93 7.24 -12.17
C MET A 266 35.72 5.73 -11.96
N HIS A 267 35.95 4.95 -13.02
CA HIS A 267 35.82 3.50 -12.98
C HIS A 267 36.67 2.88 -11.84
N GLY A 268 36.06 2.01 -11.04
CA GLY A 268 36.70 1.36 -9.89
C GLY A 268 36.70 2.18 -8.59
N CYS A 269 36.23 3.42 -8.62
CA CYS A 269 35.99 4.22 -7.41
C CYS A 269 34.60 3.93 -6.84
N ASN A 270 34.44 4.12 -5.52
CA ASN A 270 33.12 4.08 -4.89
C ASN A 270 32.48 5.46 -5.04
N ILE A 271 31.25 5.50 -5.54
CA ILE A 271 30.55 6.75 -5.85
C ILE A 271 29.19 6.71 -5.13
N CYS A 272 28.91 7.80 -4.42
CA CYS A 272 27.70 7.99 -3.63
C CYS A 272 26.91 9.19 -4.15
N ARG A 273 25.59 9.09 -4.23
CA ARG A 273 24.72 10.27 -4.21
C ARG A 273 24.43 10.61 -2.76
N TRP A 274 25.02 11.70 -2.27
CA TRP A 274 24.96 12.08 -0.86
C TRP A 274 23.68 12.84 -0.51
N GLY A 275 23.20 13.65 -1.45
CA GLY A 275 22.01 14.48 -1.32
C GLY A 275 21.29 14.65 -2.65
N GLY A 276 20.42 15.68 -2.76
CA GLY A 276 19.61 15.93 -3.97
C GLY A 276 20.45 16.02 -5.25
N GLU A 277 21.38 16.96 -5.29
CA GLU A 277 22.33 17.20 -6.40
C GLU A 277 23.80 16.97 -6.03
N GLU A 278 24.04 16.38 -4.87
CA GLU A 278 25.36 16.18 -4.28
C GLU A 278 25.85 14.75 -4.51
N MET A 279 27.10 14.60 -4.95
CA MET A 279 27.77 13.32 -5.11
C MET A 279 29.11 13.30 -4.39
N ILE A 280 29.48 12.14 -3.84
CA ILE A 280 30.80 11.92 -3.25
C ILE A 280 31.50 10.81 -4.01
N ILE A 281 32.79 11.00 -4.27
CA ILE A 281 33.66 10.02 -4.91
C ILE A 281 34.79 9.67 -3.94
N LEU A 282 34.93 8.38 -3.63
CA LEU A 282 36.07 7.85 -2.88
C LEU A 282 37.08 7.25 -3.85
N MET A 283 38.27 7.87 -3.89
CA MET A 283 39.40 7.49 -4.73
C MET A 283 40.45 6.79 -3.87
N LYS A 284 40.37 5.47 -3.79
CA LYS A 284 41.33 4.66 -3.04
C LYS A 284 42.65 4.56 -3.80
N ASP A 285 43.76 4.67 -3.08
CA ASP A 285 45.15 4.59 -3.56
C ASP A 285 45.53 5.75 -4.51
N TYR A 286 44.88 6.91 -4.32
CA TYR A 286 45.17 8.15 -5.04
C TYR A 286 45.82 9.13 -4.08
N ASP A 287 46.86 9.83 -4.55
CA ASP A 287 47.39 11.03 -3.90
C ASP A 287 46.62 12.28 -4.36
N MET A 288 46.82 13.41 -3.68
CA MET A 288 46.18 14.67 -4.04
C MET A 288 46.47 15.13 -5.48
N ALA A 289 47.68 14.90 -5.99
CA ALA A 289 48.07 15.36 -7.34
C ALA A 289 47.29 14.62 -8.43
N VAL A 290 47.17 13.30 -8.32
CA VAL A 290 46.38 12.46 -9.23
C VAL A 290 44.90 12.76 -9.08
N ALA A 291 44.40 12.88 -7.85
CA ALA A 291 43.00 13.19 -7.57
C ALA A 291 42.59 14.53 -8.21
N LYS A 292 43.40 15.58 -8.02
CA LYS A 292 43.18 16.90 -8.65
C LYS A 292 43.09 16.80 -10.17
N GLY A 293 44.05 16.12 -10.82
CA GLY A 293 44.06 15.96 -12.27
C GLY A 293 42.81 15.24 -12.79
N LYS A 294 42.37 14.19 -12.09
CA LYS A 294 41.16 13.43 -12.43
C LYS A 294 39.88 14.21 -12.21
N MET A 295 39.78 14.97 -11.11
CA MET A 295 38.61 15.82 -10.83
C MET A 295 38.48 16.97 -11.83
N GLU A 296 39.59 17.59 -12.24
CA GLU A 296 39.55 18.63 -13.25
C GLU A 296 39.16 18.09 -14.63
N TYR A 297 39.60 16.87 -14.96
CA TYR A 297 39.14 16.17 -16.17
C TYR A 297 37.63 15.87 -16.11
N LEU A 298 37.14 15.32 -15.00
CA LEU A 298 35.72 15.03 -14.79
C LEU A 298 34.86 16.30 -14.91
N ARG A 299 35.29 17.40 -14.28
CA ARG A 299 34.61 18.70 -14.36
C ARG A 299 34.46 19.17 -15.80
N LYS A 300 35.55 19.16 -16.57
CA LYS A 300 35.53 19.52 -18.00
C LYS A 300 34.69 18.57 -18.83
N SER A 301 34.69 17.28 -18.51
CA SER A 301 33.87 16.29 -19.21
C SER A 301 32.37 16.57 -19.04
N ILE A 302 31.94 16.91 -17.82
CA ILE A 302 30.55 17.29 -17.53
C ILE A 302 30.19 18.60 -18.25
N GLU A 303 31.04 19.62 -18.16
CA GLU A 303 30.84 20.91 -18.82
C GLU A 303 30.70 20.79 -20.36
N SER A 304 31.49 19.93 -20.98
CA SER A 304 31.51 19.73 -22.44
C SER A 304 30.48 18.73 -22.97
N THR A 305 29.78 18.02 -22.09
CA THR A 305 28.83 16.96 -22.46
C THR A 305 27.43 17.25 -21.91
N PRO A 306 26.66 18.17 -22.53
CA PRO A 306 25.34 18.54 -22.05
C PRO A 306 24.35 17.37 -22.10
N THR A 307 23.43 17.32 -21.13
CA THR A 307 22.34 16.34 -21.10
C THR A 307 21.37 16.60 -22.25
N VAL A 308 20.94 15.54 -22.93
CA VAL A 308 19.93 15.63 -24.00
C VAL A 308 18.58 15.16 -23.47
N PHE A 309 17.59 16.07 -23.44
CA PHE A 309 16.23 15.77 -22.99
C PHE A 309 15.22 16.37 -23.97
N PHE A 310 14.31 15.55 -24.53
CA PHE A 310 13.38 15.95 -25.60
C PHE A 310 14.01 16.79 -26.72
N ASN A 311 15.16 16.35 -27.23
CA ASN A 311 15.92 17.04 -28.29
C ASN A 311 16.47 18.43 -27.90
N GLN A 312 16.40 18.83 -26.63
CA GLN A 312 17.06 20.01 -26.08
C GLN A 312 18.38 19.61 -25.40
N ARG A 313 19.38 20.49 -25.51
CA ARG A 313 20.66 20.34 -24.79
C ARG A 313 20.63 21.19 -23.54
N ILE A 314 20.75 20.55 -22.39
CA ILE A 314 20.77 21.20 -21.07
C ILE A 314 22.23 21.21 -20.59
N PRO A 315 22.91 22.37 -20.62
CA PRO A 315 24.26 22.49 -20.09
C PRO A 315 24.22 22.46 -18.56
N ALA A 316 25.15 21.75 -17.96
CA ALA A 316 25.36 21.71 -16.53
C ALA A 316 26.86 21.77 -16.23
N THR A 317 27.21 22.39 -15.12
CA THR A 317 28.57 22.40 -14.58
C THR A 317 28.56 21.84 -13.17
N ILE A 318 29.73 21.48 -12.66
CA ILE A 318 29.87 20.90 -11.33
C ILE A 318 30.99 21.62 -10.59
N THR A 319 30.78 21.84 -9.30
CA THR A 319 31.82 22.34 -8.40
C THR A 319 32.27 21.19 -7.51
N ILE A 320 33.59 21.05 -7.32
CA ILE A 320 34.18 19.90 -6.63
C ILE A 320 35.14 20.38 -5.56
N GLY A 321 34.98 19.90 -4.32
CA GLY A 321 35.97 20.02 -3.25
C GLY A 321 36.66 18.68 -3.05
N VAL A 322 37.99 18.67 -2.97
CA VAL A 322 38.79 17.44 -2.83
C VAL A 322 39.59 17.53 -1.54
N GLU A 323 39.62 16.47 -0.73
CA GLU A 323 40.53 16.35 0.40
C GLU A 323 41.23 14.98 0.45
N GLU A 324 42.51 14.99 0.81
CA GLU A 324 43.32 13.78 0.99
C GLU A 324 43.31 13.34 2.45
N LYS A 325 43.21 12.02 2.68
CA LYS A 325 43.32 11.47 4.03
C LYS A 325 44.68 11.83 4.64
N SER A 326 44.63 12.40 5.84
CA SER A 326 45.79 12.62 6.69
C SER A 326 45.48 12.17 8.12
N ASP A 327 46.51 12.10 8.97
CA ASP A 327 46.38 11.60 10.35
C ASP A 327 45.66 12.60 11.28
N LYS A 328 45.30 13.79 10.78
CA LYS A 328 44.47 14.76 11.51
C LYS A 328 43.01 14.33 11.63
N TYR A 329 42.57 13.35 10.82
CA TYR A 329 41.20 12.86 10.79
C TYR A 329 41.01 11.61 11.63
N SER A 330 39.97 11.62 12.46
CA SER A 330 39.65 10.50 13.36
C SER A 330 38.53 9.61 12.85
N LYS A 331 37.65 10.16 11.99
CA LYS A 331 36.46 9.49 11.43
C LYS A 331 36.26 9.85 9.96
N GLY A 332 35.53 9.00 9.22
CA GLY A 332 35.19 9.27 7.82
C GLY A 332 34.41 10.56 7.62
N ASP A 333 33.53 10.89 8.57
CA ASP A 333 32.78 12.16 8.56
C ASP A 333 33.69 13.40 8.59
N ASP A 334 34.87 13.33 9.23
CA ASP A 334 35.77 14.48 9.36
C ASP A 334 36.34 14.90 8.00
N ILE A 335 36.80 13.93 7.20
CA ILE A 335 37.35 14.19 5.86
C ILE A 335 36.26 14.58 4.86
N ILE A 336 35.08 13.94 4.94
CA ILE A 336 33.93 14.28 4.10
C ILE A 336 33.53 15.74 4.33
N LYS A 337 33.51 16.18 5.60
CA LYS A 337 33.17 17.55 5.97
C LYS A 337 34.16 18.57 5.38
N VAL A 338 35.46 18.30 5.39
CA VAL A 338 36.44 19.22 4.80
C VAL A 338 36.31 19.28 3.27
N ALA A 339 36.03 18.16 2.61
CA ALA A 339 35.75 18.15 1.18
C ALA A 339 34.48 18.95 0.83
N ASP A 340 33.43 18.85 1.65
CA ASP A 340 32.20 19.66 1.55
C ASP A 340 32.49 21.16 1.73
N GLU A 341 33.24 21.55 2.77
CA GLU A 341 33.64 22.95 2.99
C GLU A 341 34.41 23.53 1.80
N ARG A 342 35.30 22.75 1.17
CA ARG A 342 36.02 23.15 -0.06
C ARG A 342 35.09 23.28 -1.27
N MET A 343 34.14 22.36 -1.42
CA MET A 343 33.13 22.43 -2.48
C MET A 343 32.28 23.71 -2.31
N TYR A 344 31.84 23.96 -1.08
CA TYR A 344 31.05 25.14 -0.73
C TYR A 344 31.82 26.44 -0.97
N TYR A 345 33.11 26.49 -0.62
CA TYR A 345 33.99 27.60 -0.99
C TYR A 345 34.00 27.80 -2.51
N GLY A 346 34.14 26.72 -3.30
CA GLY A 346 34.09 26.79 -4.75
C GLY A 346 32.77 27.35 -5.29
N LYS A 347 31.64 27.04 -4.64
CA LYS A 347 30.32 27.57 -5.02
C LYS A 347 30.23 29.08 -4.85
N GLN A 348 30.92 29.62 -3.86
CA GLN A 348 30.99 31.06 -3.59
C GLN A 348 32.01 31.79 -4.49
N HIS A 349 32.99 31.07 -5.05
CA HIS A 349 34.11 31.64 -5.82
C HIS A 349 34.02 31.38 -7.32
N GLY A 350 32.80 31.42 -7.87
CA GLY A 350 32.57 31.40 -9.31
C GLY A 350 32.01 30.10 -9.87
N LYS A 351 31.89 29.03 -9.05
CA LYS A 351 31.39 27.71 -9.46
C LYS A 351 32.22 27.08 -10.58
N ASN A 352 31.87 25.88 -11.02
CA ASN A 352 32.57 25.18 -12.10
C ASN A 352 34.10 25.14 -11.88
N ILE A 353 34.50 24.80 -10.66
CA ILE A 353 35.92 24.75 -10.24
C ILE A 353 36.17 23.55 -9.32
N VAL A 354 37.45 23.15 -9.25
CA VAL A 354 37.96 22.15 -8.31
C VAL A 354 38.79 22.85 -7.23
N VAL A 355 38.42 22.66 -5.96
CA VAL A 355 39.08 23.26 -4.79
C VAL A 355 39.77 22.17 -3.97
N PHE A 356 41.06 22.34 -3.67
CA PHE A 356 41.91 21.35 -3.01
C PHE A 356 42.95 21.99 -2.06
N GLU A 357 42.98 23.32 -1.97
CA GLU A 357 43.83 24.07 -1.05
C GLU A 357 42.96 24.68 0.06
N ASP A 358 43.54 24.86 1.25
CA ASP A 358 42.88 25.59 2.32
C ASP A 358 42.75 27.06 1.89
N ALA A 359 41.60 27.69 2.16
CA ALA A 359 41.40 29.09 1.86
C ALA A 359 42.47 29.91 2.58
N THR A 360 43.42 30.47 1.83
CA THR A 360 44.31 31.48 2.36
C THR A 360 43.50 32.76 2.50
N ASP A 361 43.36 33.23 3.74
CA ASP A 361 42.73 34.51 4.12
C ASP A 361 43.21 35.70 3.27
#